data_AF-A0A3D3QA50-F1
#
_entry.id   AF-A0A3D3QA50-F1
#
_cell.length_a   1.000
_cell.length_b   1.000
_cell.length_c   1.000
_cell.angle_alpha   90.00
_cell.angle_beta   90.00
_cell.angle_gamma   90.00
#
_symmetry.space_group_name_H-M   'P 1'
#
loop_
_entity.id
_entity.type
_entity.pdbx_description
1 polymer ?
#
loop_
_entity_poly.entity_id
_entity_poly.type
_entity_poly.pdbx_seq_one_letter_code
_entity_poly.pdbx_strand_id
1 'polypeptide(L)'
;MLADKSKSSHLEQLAEHDIEPFDLVVSNLYPFRETVASGASEQEIIEQIDIGGPTLVRAAAKNFGSVGIVVSPQAYPSLLEELRSNGGLRPQTRRRLAVEAFQHIAAYDEAVASWFMEQVGPQRSAVETVAAQAEPPLPPRVHPSFELVSSLRYGENPHQRAALYANLGGAAVLGGAEVLQGKEMSFN
;
A
#
# COMPACT_ATOMS: atom_id res chain seq x y z
N MET A 1 7.85 18.44 -7.74
CA MET A 1 7.28 17.09 -8.06
C MET A 1 5.98 17.13 -8.85
N LEU A 2 5.11 18.14 -8.73
CA LEU A 2 3.79 18.17 -9.39
C LEU A 2 3.75 18.85 -10.77
N ALA A 3 4.85 19.46 -11.20
CA ALA A 3 4.93 20.08 -12.51
C ALA A 3 4.84 19.02 -13.62
N ASP A 4 3.83 19.16 -14.48
CA ASP A 4 3.64 18.30 -15.64
C ASP A 4 4.59 18.75 -16.75
N LYS A 5 5.65 17.97 -17.00
CA LYS A 5 6.70 18.29 -17.98
C LYS A 5 6.19 18.29 -19.43
N SER A 6 4.96 17.81 -19.68
CA SER A 6 4.34 17.91 -21.01
C SER A 6 3.74 19.29 -21.30
N LYS A 7 3.62 20.15 -20.29
CA LYS A 7 3.02 21.50 -20.40
C LYS A 7 4.10 22.58 -20.30
N SER A 8 4.27 23.37 -21.36
CA SER A 8 5.26 24.47 -21.37
C SER A 8 5.04 25.47 -20.22
N SER A 9 3.78 25.80 -19.91
CA SER A 9 3.46 26.71 -18.80
C SER A 9 3.95 26.21 -17.44
N HIS A 10 3.96 24.90 -17.20
CA HIS A 10 4.49 24.35 -15.94
C HIS A 10 6.02 24.45 -15.89
N LEU A 11 6.71 24.31 -17.04
CA LEU A 11 8.16 24.46 -17.13
C LEU A 11 8.59 25.93 -16.97
N GLU A 12 7.82 26.86 -17.53
CA GLU A 12 8.02 28.30 -17.36
C GLU A 12 7.90 28.70 -15.89
N GLN A 13 6.85 28.23 -15.20
CA GLN A 13 6.69 28.48 -13.76
C GLN A 13 7.83 27.90 -12.92
N LEU A 14 8.33 26.70 -13.26
CA LEU A 14 9.50 26.14 -12.59
C LEU A 14 10.73 27.04 -12.75
N ALA A 15 10.98 27.54 -13.97
CA ALA A 15 12.10 28.43 -14.26
C ALA A 15 11.96 29.79 -13.58
N GLU A 16 10.77 30.38 -13.56
CA GLU A 16 10.48 31.66 -12.87
C GLU A 16 10.80 31.58 -11.38
N HIS A 17 10.53 30.44 -10.76
CA HIS A 17 10.75 30.22 -9.34
C HIS A 17 12.11 29.59 -8.99
N ASP A 18 13.00 29.38 -9.98
CA ASP A 18 14.30 28.71 -9.81
C ASP A 18 14.16 27.32 -9.15
N ILE A 19 13.17 26.54 -9.60
CA ILE A 19 12.87 25.20 -9.08
C ILE A 19 13.22 24.16 -10.14
N GLU A 20 14.21 23.31 -9.85
CA GLU A 20 14.50 22.15 -10.68
C GLU A 20 13.44 21.06 -10.53
N PRO A 21 13.01 20.42 -11.64
CA PRO A 21 12.07 19.32 -11.54
C PRO A 21 12.77 18.02 -11.13
N PHE A 22 12.03 17.16 -10.43
CA PHE A 22 12.45 15.79 -10.16
C PHE A 22 12.05 14.85 -11.30
N ASP A 23 12.89 13.86 -11.61
CA ASP A 23 12.59 12.74 -12.52
C ASP A 23 12.26 11.45 -11.77
N LEU A 24 12.81 11.30 -10.55
CA LEU A 24 12.65 10.15 -9.70
C LEU A 24 12.51 10.61 -8.25
N VAL A 25 11.55 10.03 -7.53
CA VAL A 25 11.39 10.16 -6.09
C VAL A 25 11.50 8.77 -5.50
N VAL A 26 12.33 8.61 -4.47
CA VAL A 26 12.50 7.38 -3.72
C VAL A 26 12.14 7.68 -2.27
N SER A 27 11.06 7.11 -1.77
CA SER A 27 10.53 7.41 -0.44
C SER A 27 9.75 6.20 0.08
N ASN A 28 10.18 5.67 1.22
CA ASN A 28 9.41 4.73 2.03
C ASN A 28 8.81 5.47 3.24
N LEU A 29 7.84 4.84 3.88
CA LEU A 29 7.15 5.37 5.05
C LEU A 29 7.74 4.79 6.33
N TYR A 30 7.53 5.47 7.45
CA TYR A 30 7.87 4.95 8.76
C TYR A 30 7.14 3.62 9.04
N PRO A 31 7.79 2.68 9.77
CA PRO A 31 7.29 1.32 9.93
C PRO A 31 6.16 1.23 10.98
N PHE A 32 5.09 1.99 10.79
CA PHE A 32 3.97 2.12 11.74
C PHE A 32 3.42 0.77 12.21
N ARG A 33 3.19 -0.17 11.29
CA ARG A 33 2.71 -1.53 11.60
C ARG A 33 3.67 -2.28 12.53
N GLU A 34 4.97 -2.14 12.32
CA GLU A 34 6.00 -2.81 13.12
C GLU A 34 6.06 -2.20 14.52
N THR A 35 5.92 -0.87 14.64
CA THR A 35 5.86 -0.17 15.94
C THR A 35 4.61 -0.54 16.76
N VAL A 36 3.45 -0.67 16.12
CA VAL A 36 2.24 -1.18 16.79
C VAL A 36 2.46 -2.62 17.27
N ALA A 37 3.00 -3.48 16.40
CA ALA A 37 3.25 -4.88 16.72
C ALA A 37 4.32 -5.09 17.81
N SER A 38 5.25 -4.15 17.98
CA SER A 38 6.26 -4.22 19.05
C SER A 38 5.71 -3.91 20.44
N GLY A 39 4.45 -3.49 20.56
CA GLY A 39 3.84 -3.09 21.82
C GLY A 39 4.40 -1.77 22.37
N ALA A 40 4.83 -0.88 21.48
CA ALA A 40 5.29 0.46 21.85
C ALA A 40 4.17 1.26 22.55
N SER A 41 4.55 2.29 23.29
CA SER A 41 3.58 3.20 23.92
C SER A 41 2.79 3.98 22.87
N GLU A 42 1.61 4.47 23.26
CA GLU A 42 0.75 5.28 22.39
C GLU A 42 1.51 6.50 21.82
N GLN A 43 2.30 7.17 22.65
CA GLN A 43 3.10 8.31 22.23
C GLN A 43 4.13 7.93 21.16
N GLU A 44 4.83 6.80 21.34
CA GLU A 44 5.79 6.31 20.36
C GLU A 44 5.12 5.92 19.04
N ILE A 45 3.91 5.34 19.10
CA ILE A 45 3.13 4.98 17.89
C ILE A 45 2.69 6.25 17.14
N ILE A 46 2.22 7.27 17.85
CA ILE A 46 1.80 8.54 17.24
C ILE A 46 2.98 9.23 16.52
N GLU A 47 4.18 9.20 17.10
CA GLU A 47 5.39 9.75 16.47
C GLU A 47 5.80 8.99 15.19
N GLN A 48 5.30 7.77 14.98
CA GLN A 48 5.52 7.00 13.75
C GLN A 48 4.47 7.27 12.65
N ILE A 49 3.54 8.22 12.88
CA ILE A 49 2.60 8.67 11.86
C ILE A 49 3.30 9.68 10.95
N ASP A 50 3.68 9.23 9.76
CA ASP A 50 4.35 10.04 8.75
C ASP A 50 3.33 10.89 7.97
N ILE A 51 3.59 12.19 7.91
CA ILE A 51 2.80 13.17 7.15
C ILE A 51 3.50 13.53 5.84
N GLY A 52 4.82 13.64 5.89
CA GLY A 52 5.66 14.08 4.77
C GLY A 52 5.75 13.00 3.70
N GLY A 53 6.09 11.78 4.07
CA GLY A 53 6.22 10.64 3.17
C GLY A 53 4.98 10.43 2.32
N PRO A 54 3.76 10.31 2.90
CA PRO A 54 2.54 10.14 2.12
C PRO A 54 2.27 11.30 1.15
N THR A 55 2.59 12.53 1.56
CA THR A 55 2.46 13.72 0.71
C THR A 55 3.38 13.63 -0.50
N LEU A 56 4.67 13.29 -0.30
CA LEU A 56 5.65 13.15 -1.38
C LEU A 56 5.28 12.03 -2.34
N VAL A 57 4.97 10.85 -1.79
CA VAL A 57 4.60 9.64 -2.54
C VAL A 57 3.37 9.90 -3.41
N ARG A 58 2.30 10.46 -2.84
CA ARG A 58 1.07 10.78 -3.60
C ARG A 58 1.31 11.84 -4.67
N ALA A 59 2.12 12.86 -4.38
CA ALA A 59 2.44 13.91 -5.35
C ALA A 59 3.20 13.35 -6.57
N ALA A 60 4.22 12.53 -6.33
CA ALA A 60 5.00 11.89 -7.38
C ALA A 60 4.15 10.87 -8.17
N ALA A 61 3.39 10.01 -7.47
CA ALA A 61 2.50 9.02 -8.09
C ALA A 61 1.42 9.67 -8.97
N LYS A 62 0.81 10.77 -8.52
CA LYS A 62 -0.14 11.56 -9.32
C LYS A 62 0.52 12.04 -10.62
N ASN A 63 1.77 12.48 -10.56
CA ASN A 63 2.52 13.02 -11.70
C ASN A 63 3.37 11.97 -12.41
N PHE A 64 2.92 10.71 -12.47
CA PHE A 64 3.66 9.60 -13.11
C PHE A 64 3.99 9.83 -14.59
N GLY A 65 3.31 10.76 -15.26
CA GLY A 65 3.67 11.20 -16.61
C GLY A 65 5.09 11.77 -16.67
N SER A 66 5.50 12.47 -15.61
CA SER A 66 6.77 13.21 -15.52
C SER A 66 7.75 12.65 -14.49
N VAL A 67 7.28 11.95 -13.46
CA VAL A 67 8.09 11.55 -12.29
C VAL A 67 7.91 10.05 -12.00
N GLY A 68 9.00 9.31 -11.81
CA GLY A 68 8.95 7.97 -11.22
C GLY A 68 8.87 8.02 -9.70
N ILE A 69 8.12 7.13 -9.06
CA ILE A 69 8.03 7.02 -7.60
C ILE A 69 8.40 5.60 -7.16
N VAL A 70 9.35 5.45 -6.24
CA VAL A 70 9.76 4.14 -5.72
C VAL A 70 9.56 4.10 -4.22
N VAL A 71 8.69 3.19 -3.77
CA VAL A 71 8.33 3.01 -2.36
C VAL A 71 8.96 1.77 -1.72
N SER A 72 9.62 0.93 -2.53
CA SER A 72 10.10 -0.38 -2.14
C SER A 72 11.52 -0.62 -2.66
N PRO A 73 12.49 -1.00 -1.80
CA PRO A 73 13.85 -1.35 -2.22
C PRO A 73 13.91 -2.56 -3.17
N GLN A 74 12.92 -3.45 -3.12
CA GLN A 74 12.83 -4.63 -3.99
C GLN A 74 12.78 -4.25 -5.47
N ALA A 75 12.30 -3.04 -5.81
CA ALA A 75 12.26 -2.57 -7.19
C ALA A 75 13.64 -2.15 -7.73
N TYR A 76 14.61 -1.81 -6.86
CA TYR A 76 15.86 -1.15 -7.26
C TYR A 76 16.65 -1.91 -8.34
N PRO A 77 16.87 -3.23 -8.27
CA PRO A 77 17.67 -3.93 -9.28
C PRO A 77 17.11 -3.74 -10.70
N SER A 78 15.79 -3.95 -10.86
CA SER A 78 15.12 -3.82 -12.16
C SER A 78 15.11 -2.38 -12.68
N LEU A 79 14.96 -1.39 -11.79
CA LEU A 79 14.96 0.02 -12.16
C LEU A 79 16.36 0.51 -12.53
N LEU A 80 17.40 0.08 -11.83
CA LEU A 80 18.78 0.41 -12.15
C LEU A 80 19.18 -0.12 -13.52
N GLU A 81 18.75 -1.34 -13.86
CA GLU A 81 18.94 -1.90 -15.21
C GLU A 81 18.24 -1.02 -16.26
N GLU A 82 16.96 -0.70 -16.05
CA GLU A 82 16.20 0.12 -16.99
C GLU A 82 16.79 1.52 -17.19
N LEU A 83 17.23 2.17 -16.10
CA LEU A 83 17.86 3.49 -16.13
C LEU A 83 19.18 3.47 -16.92
N ARG A 84 20.01 2.44 -16.72
CA ARG A 84 21.28 2.30 -17.45
C ARG A 84 21.08 2.04 -18.93
N SER A 85 20.07 1.24 -19.29
CA SER A 85 19.80 0.88 -20.69
C SER A 85 19.11 1.99 -21.49
N ASN A 86 18.22 2.77 -20.85
CA ASN A 86 17.37 3.73 -21.55
C ASN A 86 17.67 5.20 -21.24
N GLY A 87 18.55 5.48 -20.28
CA GLY A 87 18.80 6.85 -19.79
C GLY A 87 17.64 7.45 -18.98
N GLY A 88 16.63 6.64 -18.64
CA GLY A 88 15.42 7.07 -17.95
C GLY A 88 14.40 5.94 -17.80
N LEU A 89 13.34 6.18 -17.02
CA LEU A 89 12.24 5.22 -16.89
C LEU A 89 11.30 5.30 -18.10
N ARG A 90 10.77 4.15 -18.53
CA ARG A 90 9.71 4.11 -19.53
C ARG A 90 8.36 4.55 -18.93
N PRO A 91 7.43 5.06 -19.76
CA PRO A 91 6.09 5.45 -19.30
C PRO A 91 5.33 4.31 -18.60
N GLN A 92 5.47 3.09 -19.09
CA GLN A 92 4.84 1.90 -18.51
C GLN A 92 5.39 1.61 -17.11
N THR A 93 6.71 1.74 -16.93
CA THR A 93 7.38 1.57 -15.63
C THR A 93 6.91 2.63 -14.64
N ARG A 94 6.85 3.91 -15.02
CA ARG A 94 6.31 4.96 -14.14
C ARG A 94 4.85 4.73 -13.75
N ARG A 95 4.02 4.25 -14.68
CA ARG A 95 2.62 3.90 -14.39
C ARG A 95 2.50 2.75 -13.40
N ARG A 96 3.28 1.67 -13.57
CA ARG A 96 3.32 0.55 -12.63
C ARG A 96 3.73 1.01 -11.23
N LEU A 97 4.81 1.79 -11.16
CA LEU A 97 5.32 2.37 -9.93
C LEU A 97 4.29 3.27 -9.22
N ALA A 98 3.49 4.03 -9.96
CA ALA A 98 2.42 4.84 -9.39
C ALA A 98 1.29 3.99 -8.78
N VAL A 99 0.95 2.84 -9.39
CA VAL A 99 -0.01 1.88 -8.82
C VAL A 99 0.52 1.34 -7.49
N GLU A 100 1.78 0.89 -7.47
CA GLU A 100 2.44 0.38 -6.26
C GLU A 100 2.49 1.45 -5.16
N ALA A 101 2.79 2.70 -5.51
CA ALA A 101 2.80 3.82 -4.58
C ALA A 101 1.42 4.08 -3.95
N PHE A 102 0.33 4.09 -4.74
CA PHE A 102 -1.01 4.29 -4.18
C PHE A 102 -1.49 3.09 -3.35
N GLN A 103 -1.10 1.86 -3.71
CA GLN A 103 -1.36 0.67 -2.90
C GLN A 103 -0.63 0.74 -1.55
N HIS A 104 0.63 1.16 -1.55
CA HIS A 104 1.43 1.35 -0.34
C HIS A 104 0.80 2.38 0.61
N ILE A 105 0.33 3.51 0.06
CA ILE A 105 -0.39 4.54 0.83
C ILE A 105 -1.71 4.01 1.40
N ALA A 106 -2.49 3.28 0.61
CA ALA A 106 -3.75 2.72 1.08
C ALA A 106 -3.53 1.74 2.25
N ALA A 107 -2.51 0.89 2.17
CA ALA A 107 -2.15 -0.03 3.25
C ALA A 107 -1.66 0.70 4.51
N TYR A 108 -0.93 1.80 4.34
CA TYR A 108 -0.48 2.65 5.43
C TYR A 108 -1.64 3.33 6.15
N ASP A 109 -2.51 4.04 5.42
CA ASP A 109 -3.66 4.75 5.98
C ASP A 109 -4.65 3.78 6.65
N GLU A 110 -4.83 2.58 6.11
CA GLU A 110 -5.62 1.51 6.71
C GLU A 110 -5.06 1.07 8.06
N ALA A 111 -3.74 0.94 8.18
CA ALA A 111 -3.10 0.58 9.45
C ALA A 111 -3.30 1.65 10.52
N VAL A 112 -3.11 2.92 10.16
CA VAL A 112 -3.30 4.05 11.07
C VAL A 112 -4.75 4.15 11.51
N ALA A 113 -5.70 4.05 10.57
CA ALA A 113 -7.14 4.11 10.87
C ALA A 113 -7.60 2.95 11.76
N SER A 114 -7.09 1.74 11.51
CA SER A 114 -7.40 0.56 12.32
C SER A 114 -6.90 0.72 13.76
N TRP A 115 -5.66 1.19 13.93
CA TRP A 115 -5.10 1.45 15.26
C TRP A 115 -5.92 2.48 16.05
N PHE A 116 -6.29 3.61 15.45
CA PHE A 116 -7.15 4.60 16.12
C PHE A 116 -8.54 4.07 16.46
N MET A 117 -9.12 3.19 15.62
CA MET A 117 -10.40 2.56 15.90
C MET A 117 -10.34 1.67 17.15
N GLU A 118 -9.23 0.96 17.34
CA GLU A 118 -8.99 0.16 18.55
C GLU A 118 -8.86 1.04 19.80
N GLN A 119 -8.22 2.22 19.69
CA GLN A 119 -8.08 3.15 20.82
C GLN A 119 -9.41 3.75 21.31
N VAL A 120 -10.35 4.01 20.39
CA VAL A 120 -11.68 4.55 20.74
C VAL A 120 -12.57 3.50 21.41
N GLY A 121 -12.25 2.20 21.23
CA GLY A 121 -12.99 1.10 21.79
C GLY A 121 -14.37 0.88 21.13
N PRO A 122 -15.13 -0.12 21.62
CA PRO A 122 -16.40 -0.51 21.05
C PRO A 122 -17.44 0.63 21.08
N GLN A 123 -17.80 1.16 19.92
CA GLN A 123 -18.93 2.08 19.79
C GLN A 123 -20.23 1.29 19.65
N ARG A 124 -21.15 1.45 20.62
CA ARG A 124 -22.50 0.89 20.50
C ARG A 124 -23.23 1.57 19.35
N SER A 125 -23.68 0.79 18.38
CA SER A 125 -24.53 1.29 17.31
C SER A 125 -25.90 1.67 17.87
N ALA A 126 -26.53 2.73 17.36
CA ALA A 126 -27.92 3.07 17.68
C ALA A 126 -28.94 2.01 17.23
N VAL A 127 -28.48 0.96 16.54
CA VAL A 127 -29.28 -0.19 16.07
C VAL A 127 -28.93 -1.44 16.88
N GLU A 128 -28.97 -1.36 18.20
CA GLU A 128 -28.85 -2.55 19.05
C GLU A 128 -30.24 -3.09 19.39
N THR A 129 -30.55 -4.28 18.88
CA THR A 129 -31.68 -5.07 19.36
C THR A 129 -31.32 -5.68 20.71
N VAL A 130 -32.32 -5.85 21.58
CA VAL A 130 -32.21 -6.23 23.00
C VAL A 130 -31.42 -7.54 23.25
N ALA A 131 -31.18 -8.35 22.21
CA ALA A 131 -30.40 -9.59 22.27
C ALA A 131 -28.86 -9.40 22.23
N ALA A 132 -28.34 -8.20 21.91
CA ALA A 132 -26.91 -7.96 21.66
C ALA A 132 -26.05 -7.75 22.92
N GLN A 133 -26.60 -7.88 24.14
CA GLN A 133 -25.89 -7.48 25.37
C GLN A 133 -24.73 -8.41 25.79
N ALA A 134 -24.54 -9.56 25.13
CA ALA A 134 -23.54 -10.56 25.49
C ALA A 134 -22.38 -10.70 24.49
N GLU A 135 -22.49 -10.12 23.29
CA GLU A 135 -21.46 -10.23 22.24
C GLU A 135 -20.66 -8.93 22.12
N PRO A 136 -19.34 -9.01 21.85
CA PRO A 136 -18.56 -7.81 21.55
C PRO A 136 -19.16 -7.12 20.31
N PRO A 137 -19.34 -5.80 20.33
CA PRO A 137 -19.97 -5.12 19.21
C PRO A 137 -19.08 -5.17 17.98
N LEU A 138 -19.73 -5.28 16.82
CA LEU A 138 -19.05 -5.26 15.53
C LEU A 138 -18.43 -3.88 15.28
N PRO A 139 -17.25 -3.80 14.62
CA PRO A 139 -16.66 -2.51 14.30
C PRO A 139 -17.56 -1.73 13.33
N PRO A 140 -17.65 -0.40 13.47
CA PRO A 140 -18.47 0.44 12.61
C PRO A 140 -17.96 0.49 11.16
N ARG A 141 -16.70 0.08 10.92
CA ARG A 141 -16.08 0.01 9.60
C ARG A 141 -15.02 -1.09 9.57
N VAL A 142 -14.92 -1.79 8.43
CA VAL A 142 -13.89 -2.80 8.16
C VAL A 142 -13.17 -2.43 6.87
N HIS A 143 -11.84 -2.47 6.88
CA HIS A 143 -10.98 -2.18 5.74
C HIS A 143 -10.07 -3.38 5.44
N PRO A 144 -10.54 -4.40 4.70
CA PRO A 144 -9.68 -5.54 4.40
C PRO A 144 -8.68 -5.19 3.30
N SER A 145 -7.39 -5.39 3.58
CA SER A 145 -6.32 -5.32 2.59
C SER A 145 -5.61 -6.66 2.49
N PHE A 146 -5.42 -7.15 1.27
CA PHE A 146 -4.78 -8.44 1.03
C PHE A 146 -3.80 -8.37 -0.14
N GLU A 147 -2.71 -9.12 -0.02
CA GLU A 147 -1.76 -9.35 -1.09
C GLU A 147 -1.96 -10.72 -1.73
N LEU A 148 -1.72 -10.79 -3.05
CA LEU A 148 -1.78 -12.05 -3.77
C LEU A 148 -0.63 -12.95 -3.32
N VAL A 149 -0.97 -14.13 -2.81
CA VAL A 149 0.00 -15.16 -2.42
C VAL A 149 0.26 -16.10 -3.61
N SER A 150 -0.80 -16.62 -4.22
CA SER A 150 -0.68 -17.52 -5.37
C SER A 150 -1.96 -17.56 -6.20
N SER A 151 -1.83 -17.86 -7.49
CA SER A 151 -2.96 -18.28 -8.32
C SER A 151 -3.33 -19.73 -7.99
N LEU A 152 -4.63 -20.02 -7.93
CA LEU A 152 -5.12 -21.39 -7.73
C LEU A 152 -5.45 -22.02 -9.09
N ARG A 153 -5.39 -23.36 -9.14
CA ARG A 153 -5.64 -24.10 -10.38
C ARG A 153 -7.04 -23.84 -10.96
N TYR A 154 -8.03 -23.75 -10.09
CA TYR A 154 -9.41 -23.38 -10.39
C TYR A 154 -10.13 -22.99 -9.09
N GLY A 155 -11.30 -22.37 -9.21
CA GLY A 155 -12.18 -22.01 -8.09
C GLY A 155 -12.91 -23.22 -7.50
N GLU A 156 -14.16 -23.06 -7.11
CA GLU A 156 -14.94 -24.21 -6.63
C GLU A 156 -15.15 -25.26 -7.75
N ASN A 157 -15.21 -24.79 -9.01
CA ASN A 157 -15.36 -25.61 -10.22
C ASN A 157 -14.25 -25.32 -11.25
N PRO A 158 -13.89 -26.29 -12.12
CA PRO A 158 -12.77 -26.16 -13.08
C PRO A 158 -12.83 -24.97 -14.06
N HIS A 159 -14.01 -24.45 -14.35
CA HIS A 159 -14.19 -23.31 -15.27
C HIS A 159 -14.04 -21.95 -14.58
N GLN A 160 -13.89 -21.93 -13.25
CA GLN A 160 -13.77 -20.71 -12.46
C GLN A 160 -12.30 -20.41 -12.15
N ARG A 161 -11.91 -19.14 -12.27
CA ARG A 161 -10.58 -18.68 -11.84
C ARG A 161 -10.58 -18.41 -10.33
N ALA A 162 -9.47 -18.67 -9.66
CA ALA A 162 -9.30 -18.35 -8.25
C ALA A 162 -7.84 -18.03 -7.90
N ALA A 163 -7.66 -17.38 -6.75
CA ALA A 163 -6.37 -17.01 -6.21
C ALA A 163 -6.46 -16.92 -4.68
N LEU A 164 -5.35 -17.22 -4.02
CA LEU A 164 -5.19 -17.06 -2.58
C LEU A 164 -4.60 -15.67 -2.30
N TYR A 165 -5.29 -14.93 -1.44
CA TYR A 165 -4.86 -13.64 -0.94
C TYR A 165 -4.69 -13.70 0.59
N ALA A 166 -3.71 -13.00 1.15
CA ALA A 166 -3.43 -12.98 2.58
C ALA A 166 -3.14 -11.56 3.08
N ASN A 167 -3.43 -11.30 4.35
CA ASN A 167 -3.09 -10.02 4.99
C ASN A 167 -1.63 -10.04 5.46
N LEU A 168 -0.87 -9.01 5.12
CA LEU A 168 0.51 -8.83 5.58
C LEU A 168 0.55 -8.67 7.11
N GLY A 169 1.14 -9.65 7.79
CA GLY A 169 1.32 -9.62 9.25
C GLY A 169 0.19 -10.27 10.06
N GLY A 170 -0.87 -10.77 9.41
CA GLY A 170 -1.88 -11.59 10.06
C GLY A 170 -1.39 -13.03 10.26
N ALA A 171 -1.74 -13.65 11.40
CA ALA A 171 -1.53 -15.08 11.60
C ALA A 171 -2.39 -15.85 10.58
N ALA A 172 -1.79 -16.32 9.49
CA ALA A 172 -2.49 -17.04 8.44
C ALA A 172 -2.04 -18.51 8.42
N VAL A 173 -2.90 -19.40 8.91
CA VAL A 173 -2.67 -20.85 8.89
C VAL A 173 -2.49 -21.38 7.45
N LEU A 174 -3.23 -20.81 6.48
CA LEU A 174 -3.14 -21.20 5.06
C LEU A 174 -2.45 -20.15 4.18
N GLY A 175 -2.56 -18.85 4.51
CA GLY A 175 -1.97 -17.75 3.74
C GLY A 175 -0.43 -17.68 3.78
N GLY A 176 0.20 -18.40 4.72
CA GLY A 176 1.65 -18.52 4.84
C GLY A 176 2.17 -19.97 4.78
N ALA A 177 1.35 -20.93 4.37
CA ALA A 177 1.75 -22.33 4.31
C ALA A 177 2.63 -22.61 3.07
N GLU A 178 3.77 -23.25 3.29
CA GLU A 178 4.68 -23.67 2.22
C GLU A 178 4.25 -25.03 1.64
N VAL A 179 4.08 -25.12 0.32
CA VAL A 179 3.81 -26.38 -0.36
C VAL A 179 5.13 -27.11 -0.61
N LEU A 180 5.47 -28.05 0.26
CA LEU A 180 6.73 -28.82 0.16
C LEU A 180 6.69 -29.94 -0.90
N GLN A 181 5.49 -30.44 -1.22
CA GLN A 181 5.29 -31.53 -2.17
C GLN A 181 3.83 -31.58 -2.65
N GLY A 182 3.60 -32.06 -3.88
CA GLY A 182 2.27 -32.29 -4.42
C GLY A 182 1.95 -31.42 -5.63
N LYS A 183 0.70 -31.48 -6.08
CA LYS A 183 0.21 -30.58 -7.15
C LYS A 183 -0.13 -29.22 -6.54
N GLU A 184 -0.18 -28.20 -7.38
CA GLU A 184 -0.70 -26.88 -7.00
C GLU A 184 -2.10 -26.99 -6.39
N MET A 185 -2.37 -26.15 -5.39
CA MET A 185 -3.64 -26.13 -4.66
C MET A 185 -4.81 -25.72 -5.57
N SER A 186 -5.95 -26.40 -5.38
CA SER A 186 -7.26 -25.91 -5.79
C SER A 186 -7.90 -25.07 -4.69
N PHE A 187 -9.06 -24.47 -4.97
CA PHE A 187 -9.88 -23.84 -3.94
C PHE A 187 -10.39 -24.82 -2.87
N ASN A 188 -10.74 -26.05 -3.28
CA ASN A 188 -11.16 -27.14 -2.40
C ASN A 188 -9.96 -27.96 -1.91
#